data_AF-W9WR91-F1
#
_entry.id   AF-W9WR91-F1
#
_cell.length_a   1.000
_cell.length_b   1.000
_cell.length_c   1.000
_cell.angle_alpha   90.00
_cell.angle_beta   90.00
_cell.angle_gamma   90.00
#
_symmetry.space_group_name_H-M   'P 1'
#
loop_
_entity.id
_entity.type
_entity.pdbx_description
1 polymer ?
#
loop_
_entity_poly.entity_id
_entity_poly.type
_entity_poly.pdbx_seq_one_letter_code
_entity_poly.pdbx_strand_id
1 'polypeptide(L)'
;MSNRFFFSNSDSGSDLDDNDDTSLPFPKPLDRSSFLAPDFDAAVFLSSLSNRFQTLEDLQTELRDLSQTLNRELVDLVNDNYQEFLSLGSTLSGGEEKIEDIRVGLLGFQRDVKGVKDLVEQRREEVADLLKQKKAIRQQTSVGRALLEVAERLDALEEKLNIAKPKVVGPIHEAQVEEDGEQQWSEEWVEETTINERDDEYDSDETMGMTVRLKRRTEEFLILKHLVGRHSPQHPFMLAQEGRIRKIHEILLSDLDMEIRREPEVKTKQQMLQVRAAIAE
;
A
#
# COMPACT_ATOMS: atom_id res chain seq x y z
N MET A 1 52.85 -30.18 -14.93
CA MET A 1 52.40 -31.51 -15.36
C MET A 1 53.54 -32.47 -15.06
N SER A 2 53.50 -33.12 -13.90
CA SER A 2 54.66 -33.80 -13.33
C SER A 2 54.80 -35.23 -13.87
N ASN A 3 55.97 -35.51 -14.43
CA ASN A 3 56.39 -36.80 -14.96
C ASN A 3 56.35 -37.89 -13.87
N ARG A 4 55.53 -38.91 -14.11
CA ARG A 4 55.43 -40.12 -13.30
C ARG A 4 56.47 -41.12 -13.81
N PHE A 5 57.64 -41.16 -13.18
CA PHE A 5 58.67 -42.16 -13.45
C PHE A 5 58.16 -43.53 -12.95
N PHE A 6 57.80 -44.40 -13.90
CA PHE A 6 57.58 -45.83 -13.67
C PHE A 6 58.94 -46.54 -13.74
N PHE A 7 59.39 -47.11 -12.62
CA PHE A 7 60.48 -48.10 -12.66
C PHE A 7 59.90 -49.43 -13.13
N SER A 8 60.15 -49.73 -14.42
CA SER A 8 59.97 -51.06 -15.00
C SER A 8 61.11 -51.94 -14.52
N ASN A 9 60.82 -52.91 -13.64
CA ASN A 9 61.78 -53.92 -13.23
C ASN A 9 61.81 -55.03 -14.31
N SER A 10 62.96 -55.19 -14.97
CA SER A 10 63.19 -56.25 -15.96
C SER A 10 63.51 -57.56 -15.27
N ASP A 11 62.77 -58.60 -15.65
CA ASP A 11 63.00 -59.99 -15.27
C ASP A 11 64.08 -60.62 -16.18
N SER A 12 65.16 -61.13 -15.59
CA SER A 12 66.18 -61.96 -16.26
C SER A 12 67.03 -62.72 -15.24
N GLY A 13 66.59 -63.94 -14.94
CA GLY A 13 67.41 -65.16 -15.00
C GLY A 13 68.35 -65.48 -13.84
N SER A 14 67.98 -66.49 -13.04
CA SER A 14 68.84 -67.66 -12.76
C SER A 14 68.04 -68.76 -12.04
N ASP A 15 67.87 -69.90 -12.70
CA ASP A 15 67.66 -71.18 -12.04
C ASP A 15 69.00 -71.61 -11.44
N LEU A 16 69.04 -71.86 -10.13
CA LEU A 16 69.67 -73.01 -9.46
C LEU A 16 69.74 -72.77 -7.94
N ASP A 17 69.31 -73.82 -7.23
CA ASP A 17 69.54 -74.17 -5.82
C ASP A 17 68.56 -73.66 -4.74
N ASP A 18 68.08 -74.67 -4.02
CA ASP A 18 67.12 -74.72 -2.93
C ASP A 18 67.73 -74.04 -1.68
N ASN A 19 66.93 -73.26 -0.94
CA ASN A 19 67.24 -72.49 0.30
C ASN A 19 67.74 -71.05 0.13
N ASP A 20 66.90 -70.16 -0.39
CA ASP A 20 67.03 -68.72 -0.16
C ASP A 20 66.12 -68.32 1.02
N ASP A 21 66.71 -68.21 2.21
CA ASP A 21 66.10 -67.68 3.43
C ASP A 21 65.49 -66.31 3.11
N THR A 22 64.19 -66.33 2.91
CA THR A 22 63.32 -65.24 2.52
C THR A 22 63.63 -63.95 3.27
N SER A 23 63.97 -62.91 2.51
CA SER A 23 64.20 -61.50 2.91
C SER A 23 63.61 -61.11 4.28
N LEU A 24 64.49 -60.82 5.24
CA LEU A 24 64.10 -60.23 6.52
C LEU A 24 63.34 -58.91 6.27
N PRO A 25 62.16 -58.70 6.88
CA PRO A 25 61.40 -57.48 6.68
C PRO A 25 62.15 -56.29 7.30
N PHE A 26 62.53 -55.30 6.49
CA PHE A 26 63.06 -54.04 7.01
C PHE A 26 62.02 -53.37 7.92
N PRO A 27 62.45 -52.80 9.07
CA PRO A 27 61.54 -52.09 9.95
C PRO A 27 60.93 -50.89 9.21
N LYS A 28 59.60 -50.77 9.27
CA LYS A 28 58.88 -49.63 8.71
C LYS A 28 59.23 -48.37 9.50
N PRO A 29 59.37 -47.19 8.85
CA PRO A 29 59.60 -45.93 9.54
C PRO A 29 58.55 -45.66 10.61
N LEU A 30 58.94 -44.99 11.70
CA LEU A 30 58.03 -44.53 12.75
C LEU A 30 56.94 -43.62 12.17
N ASP A 31 55.68 -43.97 12.42
CA ASP A 31 54.54 -43.17 11.96
C ASP A 31 54.27 -42.02 12.95
N ARG A 32 54.16 -40.79 12.43
CA ARG A 32 53.89 -39.57 13.22
C ARG A 32 52.54 -39.64 13.94
N SER A 33 51.59 -40.34 13.34
CA SER A 33 50.23 -40.52 13.88
C SER A 33 50.23 -41.15 15.28
N SER A 34 51.22 -42.00 15.57
CA SER A 34 51.32 -42.71 16.86
C SER A 34 51.66 -41.79 18.03
N PHE A 35 52.20 -40.59 17.75
CA PHE A 35 52.55 -39.58 18.74
C PHE A 35 51.45 -38.54 18.98
N LEU A 36 50.33 -38.61 18.24
CA LEU A 36 49.22 -37.66 18.36
C LEU A 36 48.10 -38.13 19.31
N ALA A 37 48.24 -39.32 19.91
CA ALA A 37 47.26 -39.84 20.84
C ALA A 37 47.23 -38.99 22.14
N PRO A 38 46.04 -38.61 22.64
CA PRO A 38 45.92 -37.77 23.84
C PRO A 38 46.44 -38.44 25.12
N ASP A 39 46.43 -39.78 25.18
CA ASP A 39 46.91 -40.61 26.30
C ASP A 39 48.22 -41.33 25.95
N PHE A 40 49.12 -40.66 25.24
CA PHE A 40 50.39 -41.27 24.81
C PHE A 40 51.24 -41.70 26.03
N ASP A 41 51.51 -43.00 26.14
CA ASP A 41 52.48 -43.56 27.08
C ASP A 41 53.67 -44.14 26.32
N ALA A 42 54.86 -43.58 26.56
CA ALA A 42 56.11 -43.99 25.96
C ALA A 42 56.46 -45.46 26.26
N ALA A 43 56.12 -45.96 27.45
CA ALA A 43 56.41 -47.34 27.84
C ALA A 43 55.54 -48.34 27.06
N VAL A 44 54.24 -48.04 26.92
CA VAL A 44 53.30 -48.82 26.11
C VAL A 44 53.67 -48.74 24.63
N PHE A 45 54.03 -47.55 24.13
CA PHE A 45 54.48 -47.36 22.75
C PHE A 45 55.73 -48.19 22.44
N LEU A 46 56.79 -48.07 23.24
CA LEU A 46 58.02 -48.86 23.04
C LEU A 46 57.77 -50.38 23.14
N SER A 47 56.86 -50.81 24.03
CA SER A 47 56.47 -52.22 24.14
C SER A 47 55.70 -52.73 22.91
N SER A 48 54.89 -51.87 22.27
CA SER A 48 54.17 -52.21 21.03
C SER A 48 55.10 -52.31 19.81
N LEU A 49 56.30 -51.73 19.90
CA LEU A 49 57.34 -51.76 18.88
C LEU A 49 58.28 -52.97 18.97
N SER A 50 58.17 -53.81 20.02
CA SER A 50 59.04 -54.98 20.22
C SER A 50 58.95 -56.05 19.11
N ASN A 51 57.90 -55.98 18.27
CA ASN A 51 57.70 -56.86 17.12
C ASN A 51 58.47 -56.40 15.86
N ARG A 52 59.17 -55.26 15.93
CA ARG A 52 60.11 -54.80 14.90
C ARG A 52 61.48 -55.39 15.22
N PHE A 53 62.02 -56.22 14.34
CA PHE A 53 63.37 -56.78 14.43
C PHE A 53 64.46 -55.70 14.20
N GLN A 54 64.47 -54.64 15.02
CA GLN A 54 65.38 -53.51 14.95
C GLN A 54 66.26 -53.46 16.21
N THR A 55 67.49 -52.99 16.08
CA THR A 55 68.35 -52.75 17.25
C THR A 55 67.86 -51.53 18.03
N LEU A 56 68.11 -51.52 19.34
CA LEU A 56 67.77 -50.38 20.19
C LEU A 56 68.51 -49.10 19.77
N GLU A 57 69.71 -49.25 19.23
CA GLU A 57 70.55 -48.16 18.75
C GLU A 57 69.95 -47.50 17.50
N ASP A 58 69.46 -48.30 16.55
CA ASP A 58 68.76 -47.81 15.35
C ASP A 58 67.43 -47.12 15.70
N LEU A 59 66.70 -47.60 16.71
CA LEU A 59 65.47 -46.95 17.17
C LEU A 59 65.78 -45.61 17.86
N GLN A 60 66.89 -45.52 18.57
CA GLN A 60 67.32 -44.29 19.23
C GLN A 60 67.75 -43.23 18.20
N THR A 61 68.45 -43.62 17.13
CA THR A 61 68.83 -42.70 16.06
C THR A 61 67.60 -42.23 15.28
N GLU A 62 66.68 -43.14 14.93
CA GLU A 62 65.42 -42.82 14.24
C GLU A 62 64.56 -41.81 15.02
N LEU A 63 64.44 -41.98 16.35
CA LEU A 63 63.71 -41.03 17.21
C LEU A 63 64.41 -39.66 17.31
N ARG A 64 65.75 -39.63 17.34
CA ARG A 64 66.51 -38.37 17.33
C ARG A 64 66.35 -37.62 16.02
N ASP A 65 66.40 -38.32 14.90
CA ASP A 65 66.24 -37.73 13.56
C ASP A 65 64.81 -37.21 13.37
N LEU A 66 63.80 -37.94 13.85
CA LEU A 66 62.41 -37.47 13.86
C LEU A 66 62.25 -36.20 14.71
N SER A 67 62.87 -36.15 15.90
CA SER A 67 62.82 -34.98 16.78
C SER A 67 63.50 -33.75 16.14
N GLN A 68 64.66 -33.92 15.50
CA GLN A 68 65.34 -32.82 14.80
C GLN A 68 64.53 -32.33 13.61
N THR A 69 63.93 -33.24 12.85
CA THR A 69 63.06 -32.92 11.71
C THR A 69 61.84 -32.12 12.18
N LEU A 70 61.17 -32.56 13.26
CA LEU A 70 60.02 -31.84 13.83
C LEU A 70 60.39 -30.46 14.37
N ASN A 71 61.55 -30.31 15.01
CA ASN A 71 62.03 -29.01 15.48
C ASN A 71 62.27 -28.05 14.31
N ARG A 72 62.83 -28.55 13.21
CA ARG A 72 63.03 -27.75 12.00
C ARG A 72 61.69 -27.37 11.36
N GLU A 73 60.78 -28.32 11.21
CA GLU A 73 59.43 -28.07 10.68
C GLU A 73 58.65 -27.07 11.55
N LEU A 74 58.81 -27.09 12.87
CA LEU A 74 58.20 -26.11 13.77
C LEU A 74 58.74 -24.71 13.52
N VAL A 75 60.06 -24.56 13.38
CA VAL A 75 60.67 -23.26 13.08
C VAL A 75 60.24 -22.76 11.69
N ASP A 76 60.21 -23.65 10.71
CA ASP A 76 59.77 -23.33 9.35
C ASP A 76 58.29 -22.92 9.35
N LEU A 77 57.40 -23.64 10.04
CA LEU A 77 55.98 -23.30 10.19
C LEU A 77 55.78 -21.95 10.91
N VAL A 78 56.56 -21.69 11.95
CA VAL A 78 56.50 -20.42 12.68
C VAL A 78 56.93 -19.28 11.77
N ASN A 79 58.02 -19.45 11.02
CA ASN A 79 58.52 -18.43 10.11
C ASN A 79 57.57 -18.18 8.92
N ASP A 80 57.01 -19.25 8.35
CA ASP A 80 56.06 -19.19 7.24
C ASP A 80 54.78 -18.45 7.65
N ASN A 81 54.26 -18.74 8.86
CA ASN A 81 53.03 -18.14 9.35
C ASN A 81 53.23 -16.84 10.13
N TYR A 82 54.47 -16.42 10.42
CA TYR A 82 54.76 -15.22 11.22
C TYR A 82 54.16 -13.95 10.60
N GLN A 83 54.23 -13.85 9.28
CA GLN A 83 53.64 -12.72 8.54
C GLN A 83 52.11 -12.70 8.65
N GLU A 84 51.48 -13.88 8.61
CA GLU A 84 50.03 -13.98 8.78
C GLU A 84 49.59 -13.57 10.19
N PHE A 85 50.30 -14.02 11.23
CA PHE A 85 49.99 -13.63 12.62
C PHE A 85 50.15 -12.14 12.87
N LEU A 86 51.20 -11.50 12.33
CA LEU A 86 51.37 -10.05 12.41
C LEU A 86 50.32 -9.29 11.62
N SER A 87 49.93 -9.80 10.44
CA SER A 87 48.85 -9.20 9.63
C SER A 87 47.49 -9.30 10.35
N LEU A 88 47.22 -10.40 11.04
CA LEU A 88 46.00 -10.61 11.80
C LEU A 88 45.96 -9.70 13.04
N GLY A 89 47.08 -9.60 13.76
CA GLY A 89 47.20 -8.69 14.91
C GLY A 89 47.02 -7.22 14.52
N SER A 90 47.61 -6.80 13.41
CA SER A 90 47.44 -5.41 12.91
C SER A 90 46.03 -5.12 12.41
N THR A 91 45.38 -6.09 11.76
CA THR A 91 43.97 -5.97 11.32
C THR A 91 43.01 -5.94 12.50
N LEU A 92 43.27 -6.75 13.53
CA LEU A 92 42.44 -6.80 14.74
C LEU A 92 42.59 -5.52 15.58
N SER A 93 43.81 -4.97 15.66
CA SER A 93 44.10 -3.74 16.41
C SER A 93 43.40 -2.48 15.87
N GLY A 94 42.94 -2.50 14.61
CA GLY A 94 42.15 -1.41 14.00
C GLY A 94 40.71 -1.79 13.66
N GLY A 95 40.28 -3.01 13.99
CA GLY A 95 38.93 -3.50 13.72
C GLY A 95 37.89 -2.83 14.64
N GLU A 96 38.27 -2.53 15.88
CA GLU A 96 37.38 -1.91 16.87
C GLU A 96 36.93 -0.50 16.44
N GLU A 97 37.83 0.32 15.90
CA GLU A 97 37.53 1.66 15.37
C GLU A 97 36.51 1.60 14.23
N LYS A 98 36.72 0.69 13.26
CA LYS A 98 35.78 0.49 12.14
C LYS A 98 34.40 0.02 12.61
N ILE A 99 34.35 -0.82 13.63
CA ILE A 99 33.10 -1.29 14.22
C ILE A 99 32.37 -0.13 14.91
N GLU A 100 33.10 0.71 15.64
CA GLU A 100 32.50 1.88 16.30
C GLU A 100 32.01 2.92 15.27
N ASP A 101 32.74 3.15 14.18
CA ASP A 101 32.29 4.01 13.07
C ASP A 101 30.98 3.50 12.44
N ILE A 102 30.89 2.20 12.17
CA ILE A 102 29.67 1.56 11.66
C ILE A 102 28.54 1.71 12.68
N ARG A 103 28.82 1.54 13.97
CA ARG A 103 27.83 1.69 15.04
C ARG A 103 27.29 3.12 15.09
N VAL A 104 28.15 4.13 15.03
CA VAL A 104 27.75 5.54 14.99
C VAL A 104 26.93 5.83 13.73
N GLY A 105 27.36 5.32 12.57
CA GLY A 105 26.60 5.44 11.32
C GLY A 105 25.22 4.81 11.40
N LEU A 106 25.10 3.62 12.00
CA LEU A 106 23.82 2.93 12.21
C LEU A 106 22.91 3.70 13.18
N LEU A 107 23.45 4.28 14.25
CA LEU A 107 22.69 5.12 15.17
C LEU A 107 22.18 6.40 14.50
N GLY A 108 23.00 7.03 13.65
CA GLY A 108 22.59 8.16 12.81
C GLY A 108 21.45 7.78 11.87
N PHE A 109 21.63 6.67 11.13
CA PHE A 109 20.59 6.17 10.22
C PHE A 109 19.29 5.81 10.96
N GLN A 110 19.37 5.19 12.13
CA GLN A 110 18.19 4.90 12.95
C GLN A 110 17.45 6.17 13.36
N ARG A 111 18.18 7.23 13.72
CA ARG A 111 17.59 8.53 14.05
C ARG A 111 16.91 9.16 12.83
N ASP A 112 17.55 9.13 11.68
CA ASP A 112 17.01 9.70 10.44
C ASP A 112 15.74 8.98 9.99
N VAL A 113 15.75 7.64 10.00
CA VAL A 113 14.57 6.82 9.69
C VAL A 113 13.43 7.11 10.67
N LYS A 114 13.73 7.28 11.96
CA LYS A 114 12.72 7.66 12.95
C LYS A 114 12.15 9.05 12.66
N GLY A 115 13.00 10.02 12.33
CA GLY A 115 12.55 11.37 11.95
C GLY A 115 11.65 11.38 10.71
N VAL A 116 12.00 10.59 9.69
CA VAL A 116 11.14 10.42 8.49
C VAL A 116 9.82 9.76 8.85
N LYS A 117 9.84 8.71 9.69
CA LYS A 117 8.62 8.03 10.15
C LYS A 117 7.70 9.00 10.88
N ASP A 118 8.24 9.79 11.81
CA ASP A 118 7.46 10.75 12.60
C ASP A 118 6.85 11.84 11.70
N LEU A 119 7.61 12.33 10.69
CA LEU A 119 7.10 13.28 9.71
C LEU A 119 5.97 12.68 8.85
N VAL A 120 6.12 11.44 8.39
CA VAL A 120 5.08 10.74 7.62
C VAL A 120 3.83 10.55 8.45
N GLU A 121 3.97 10.21 9.74
CA GLU A 121 2.84 10.04 10.65
C GLU A 121 2.09 11.37 10.85
N GLN A 122 2.81 12.47 11.06
CA GLN A 122 2.21 13.80 11.14
C GLN A 122 1.44 14.16 9.86
N ARG A 123 2.04 13.93 8.67
CA ARG A 123 1.36 14.17 7.39
C ARG A 123 0.14 13.29 7.21
N ARG A 124 0.19 12.04 7.67
CA ARG A 124 -0.95 11.12 7.64
C ARG A 124 -2.11 11.65 8.47
N GLU A 125 -1.84 12.17 9.66
CA GLU A 125 -2.84 12.78 10.54
C GLU A 125 -3.45 14.05 9.92
N GLU A 126 -2.61 14.95 9.41
CA GLU A 126 -3.05 16.17 8.69
C GLU A 126 -3.98 15.82 7.52
N VAL A 127 -3.60 14.86 6.68
CA VAL A 127 -4.43 14.41 5.55
C VAL A 127 -5.73 13.77 6.04
N ALA A 128 -5.69 12.97 7.11
CA ALA A 128 -6.90 12.36 7.66
C ALA A 128 -7.91 13.42 8.13
N ASP A 129 -7.44 14.48 8.77
CA ASP A 129 -8.30 15.57 9.22
C ASP A 129 -8.82 16.43 8.07
N LEU A 130 -7.99 16.73 7.07
CA LEU A 130 -8.43 17.40 5.84
C LEU A 130 -9.49 16.57 5.09
N LEU A 131 -9.36 15.24 5.07
CA LEU A 131 -10.38 14.37 4.46
C LEU A 131 -11.70 14.37 5.23
N LYS A 132 -11.66 14.42 6.56
CA LYS A 132 -12.88 14.59 7.38
C LYS A 132 -13.56 15.92 7.08
N GLN A 133 -12.79 17.01 7.03
CA GLN A 133 -13.31 18.34 6.69
C GLN A 133 -13.89 18.36 5.27
N LYS A 134 -13.18 17.80 4.28
CA LYS A 134 -13.66 17.66 2.90
C LYS A 134 -14.98 16.88 2.83
N LYS A 135 -15.11 15.80 3.60
CA LYS A 135 -16.35 15.01 3.67
C LYS A 135 -17.50 15.82 4.27
N ALA A 136 -17.26 16.56 5.35
CA ALA A 136 -18.26 17.41 5.98
C ALA A 136 -18.73 18.53 5.04
N ILE A 137 -17.80 19.21 4.36
CA ILE A 137 -18.10 20.23 3.36
C ILE A 137 -18.90 19.61 2.22
N ARG A 138 -18.50 18.45 1.69
CA ARG A 138 -19.25 17.77 0.62
C ARG A 138 -20.68 17.44 1.03
N GLN A 139 -20.91 17.03 2.28
CA GLN A 139 -22.25 16.81 2.81
C GLN A 139 -23.04 18.12 2.85
N GLN A 140 -22.45 19.20 3.37
CA GLN A 140 -23.09 20.53 3.40
C GLN A 140 -23.40 21.04 1.99
N THR A 141 -22.48 20.90 1.03
CA THR A 141 -22.70 21.26 -0.38
C THR A 141 -23.80 20.42 -1.00
N SER A 142 -23.88 19.11 -0.71
CA SER A 142 -24.95 18.25 -1.22
C SER A 142 -26.32 18.65 -0.69
N VAL A 143 -26.40 19.03 0.60
CA VAL A 143 -27.62 19.56 1.19
C VAL A 143 -27.98 20.91 0.56
N GLY A 144 -27.00 21.81 0.42
CA GLY A 144 -27.21 23.11 -0.23
C GLY A 144 -27.72 22.99 -1.67
N ARG A 145 -27.12 22.10 -2.49
CA ARG A 145 -27.59 21.82 -3.86
C ARG A 145 -29.00 21.25 -3.89
N ALA A 146 -29.32 20.33 -3.00
CA ALA A 146 -30.67 19.77 -2.93
C ALA A 146 -31.70 20.82 -2.48
N LEU A 147 -31.35 21.72 -1.57
CA LEU A 147 -32.21 22.85 -1.18
C LEU A 147 -32.40 23.85 -2.31
N LEU A 148 -31.34 24.13 -3.10
CA LEU A 148 -31.44 24.95 -4.31
C LEU A 148 -32.35 24.30 -5.35
N GLU A 149 -32.22 22.99 -5.58
CA GLU A 149 -33.11 22.24 -6.47
C GLU A 149 -34.57 22.35 -6.03
N VAL A 150 -34.85 22.27 -4.72
CA VAL A 150 -36.20 22.50 -4.19
C VAL A 150 -36.66 23.93 -4.46
N ALA A 151 -35.81 24.94 -4.27
CA ALA A 151 -36.13 26.35 -4.52
C ALA A 151 -36.46 26.60 -6.00
N GLU A 152 -35.63 26.12 -6.92
CA GLU A 152 -35.81 26.28 -8.36
C GLU A 152 -37.08 25.58 -8.86
N ARG A 153 -37.34 24.36 -8.41
CA ARG A 153 -38.57 23.64 -8.77
C ARG A 153 -39.81 24.31 -8.17
N LEU A 154 -39.70 24.88 -6.98
CA LEU A 154 -40.78 25.65 -6.36
C LEU A 154 -41.07 26.92 -7.16
N ASP A 155 -40.04 27.67 -7.53
CA ASP A 155 -40.15 28.88 -8.34
C ASP A 155 -40.76 28.57 -9.72
N ALA A 156 -40.28 27.52 -10.39
CA ALA A 156 -40.82 27.08 -11.68
C ALA A 156 -42.28 26.64 -11.59
N LEU A 157 -42.69 25.99 -10.51
CA LEU A 157 -44.09 25.61 -10.28
C LEU A 157 -44.96 26.83 -9.99
N GLU A 158 -44.48 27.80 -9.20
CA GLU A 158 -45.21 29.06 -8.96
C GLU A 158 -45.41 29.88 -10.25
N GLU A 159 -44.37 29.96 -11.08
CA GLU A 159 -44.44 30.62 -12.39
C GLU A 159 -45.44 29.90 -13.30
N LYS A 160 -45.39 28.57 -13.38
CA LYS A 160 -46.35 27.78 -14.16
C LYS A 160 -47.79 27.88 -13.65
N LEU A 161 -47.98 28.14 -12.36
CA LEU A 161 -49.28 28.32 -11.72
C LEU A 161 -49.72 29.79 -11.66
N ASN A 162 -48.95 30.71 -12.25
CA ASN A 162 -49.18 32.16 -12.21
C ASN A 162 -49.42 32.70 -10.80
N ILE A 163 -48.80 32.08 -9.79
CA ILE A 163 -48.84 32.57 -8.41
C ILE A 163 -47.91 33.76 -8.39
N ALA A 164 -48.47 34.97 -8.44
CA ALA A 164 -47.69 36.20 -8.44
C ALA A 164 -46.73 36.19 -7.25
N LYS A 165 -45.42 36.22 -7.54
CA LYS A 165 -44.38 36.37 -6.52
C LYS A 165 -44.72 37.63 -5.71
N PRO A 166 -44.80 37.59 -4.37
CA PRO A 166 -44.80 38.83 -3.61
C PRO A 166 -43.49 39.53 -3.95
N LYS A 167 -43.57 40.67 -4.66
CA LYS A 167 -42.42 41.54 -4.93
C LYS A 167 -41.74 41.82 -3.60
N VAL A 168 -40.57 41.21 -3.36
CA VAL A 168 -39.67 41.65 -2.31
C VAL A 168 -39.12 43.00 -2.79
N VAL A 169 -39.78 44.08 -2.39
CA VAL A 169 -39.23 45.44 -2.49
C VAL A 169 -38.21 45.55 -1.36
N GLY A 170 -37.01 45.01 -1.60
CA GLY A 170 -35.82 45.35 -0.84
C GLY A 170 -35.11 46.50 -1.55
N PRO A 171 -34.69 47.56 -0.84
CA PRO A 171 -33.95 48.65 -1.46
C PRO A 171 -32.60 48.12 -1.97
N ILE A 172 -32.40 48.17 -3.29
CA ILE A 172 -31.09 47.99 -3.91
C ILE A 172 -30.32 49.27 -3.61
N HIS A 173 -29.45 49.23 -2.60
CA HIS A 173 -28.34 50.16 -2.53
C HIS A 173 -27.37 49.78 -3.65
N GLU A 174 -27.32 50.61 -4.69
CA GLU A 174 -26.21 50.67 -5.64
C GLU A 174 -24.95 51.02 -4.84
N ALA A 175 -24.19 50.01 -4.44
CA ALA A 175 -22.80 50.18 -4.04
C ALA A 175 -21.95 50.11 -5.31
N GLN A 176 -21.55 51.28 -5.80
CA GLN A 176 -20.45 51.42 -6.75
C GLN A 176 -19.20 50.84 -6.09
N VAL A 177 -18.68 49.75 -6.64
CA VAL A 177 -17.36 49.22 -6.32
C VAL A 177 -16.53 49.33 -7.59
N GLU A 178 -15.50 50.17 -7.51
CA GLU A 178 -14.52 50.41 -8.56
C GLU A 178 -13.78 49.12 -8.93
N GLU A 179 -13.55 48.95 -10.23
CA GLU A 179 -12.68 47.95 -10.83
C GLU A 179 -11.24 48.12 -10.32
N ASP A 180 -10.69 47.10 -9.67
CA ASP A 180 -9.31 46.68 -9.94
C ASP A 180 -9.09 45.23 -9.46
N GLY A 181 -8.37 44.45 -10.27
CA GLY A 181 -7.88 43.12 -9.86
C GLY A 181 -8.46 41.94 -10.64
N GLU A 182 -7.93 41.73 -11.85
CA GLU A 182 -7.98 40.48 -12.60
C GLU A 182 -7.60 39.27 -11.72
N GLN A 183 -8.57 38.40 -11.44
CA GLN A 183 -8.29 37.02 -11.01
C GLN A 183 -9.16 36.08 -11.83
N GLN A 184 -8.47 35.48 -12.80
CA GLN A 184 -8.93 34.50 -13.76
C GLN A 184 -9.30 33.21 -13.01
N TRP A 185 -10.59 32.97 -12.78
CA TRP A 185 -11.08 31.69 -12.28
C TRP A 185 -11.11 30.71 -13.43
N SER A 186 -10.21 29.72 -13.38
CA SER A 186 -10.08 28.65 -14.35
C SER A 186 -11.40 27.89 -14.51
N GLU A 187 -11.95 27.96 -15.71
CA GLU A 187 -13.02 27.11 -16.23
C GLU A 187 -12.50 25.67 -16.38
N GLU A 188 -12.67 24.87 -15.33
CA GLU A 188 -12.55 23.42 -15.41
C GLU A 188 -13.62 22.85 -14.47
N TRP A 189 -14.36 21.84 -14.92
CA TRP A 189 -15.61 21.29 -14.35
C TRP A 189 -16.93 21.92 -14.85
N VAL A 190 -17.10 21.99 -16.17
CA VAL A 190 -18.43 21.79 -16.78
C VAL A 190 -18.51 20.32 -17.18
N GLU A 191 -19.11 19.52 -16.32
CA GLU A 191 -19.51 18.15 -16.64
C GLU A 191 -20.66 18.25 -17.66
N GLU A 192 -20.36 17.87 -18.89
CA GLU A 192 -21.23 17.78 -20.05
C GLU A 192 -22.52 17.02 -19.71
N THR A 193 -23.54 17.74 -19.26
CA THR A 193 -24.91 17.24 -19.28
C THR A 193 -25.50 17.71 -20.60
N THR A 194 -25.43 16.85 -21.60
CA THR A 194 -26.20 16.97 -22.84
C THR A 194 -27.69 16.93 -22.49
N ILE A 195 -28.24 18.08 -22.11
CA ILE A 195 -29.68 18.28 -22.10
C ILE A 195 -30.08 18.32 -23.57
N ASN A 196 -30.57 17.18 -24.04
CA ASN A 196 -31.28 17.07 -25.29
C ASN A 196 -32.58 17.88 -25.16
N GLU A 197 -32.49 19.20 -25.31
CA GLU A 197 -33.64 20.09 -25.53
C GLU A 197 -34.17 19.76 -26.93
N ARG A 198 -35.03 18.74 -26.97
CA ARG A 198 -35.90 18.51 -28.10
C ARG A 198 -36.95 19.63 -28.08
N ASP A 199 -36.60 20.68 -28.77
CA ASP A 199 -37.47 21.77 -29.21
C ASP A 199 -38.56 21.18 -30.11
N ASP A 200 -39.72 20.92 -29.51
CA ASP A 200 -40.96 20.67 -30.26
C ASP A 200 -41.84 21.93 -30.12
N GLU A 201 -41.48 22.94 -30.90
CA GLU A 201 -42.32 24.07 -31.28
C GLU A 201 -43.54 23.55 -32.05
N TYR A 202 -44.68 23.44 -31.38
CA TYR A 202 -45.99 23.44 -32.02
C TYR A 202 -46.97 24.25 -31.19
N ASP A 203 -47.18 25.48 -31.66
CA ASP A 203 -48.33 26.32 -31.34
C ASP A 203 -49.60 25.76 -32.01
N SER A 204 -50.76 26.11 -31.46
CA SER A 204 -52.14 25.77 -31.87
C SER A 204 -52.75 24.45 -31.36
N ASP A 205 -53.30 24.45 -30.14
CA ASP A 205 -54.73 24.12 -29.91
C ASP A 205 -55.15 24.46 -28.45
N GLU A 206 -56.01 25.47 -28.28
CA GLU A 206 -56.34 26.10 -26.99
C GLU A 206 -57.37 25.32 -26.16
N THR A 207 -57.74 24.09 -26.55
CA THR A 207 -58.87 23.36 -25.94
C THR A 207 -58.56 21.94 -25.45
N MET A 208 -57.35 21.43 -25.67
CA MET A 208 -56.91 20.09 -25.18
C MET A 208 -55.78 20.18 -24.13
N GLY A 209 -55.24 21.37 -23.88
CA GLY A 209 -54.04 21.59 -23.08
C GLY A 209 -54.22 21.59 -21.55
N MET A 210 -55.46 21.68 -21.04
CA MET A 210 -55.68 21.83 -19.59
C MET A 210 -55.38 20.55 -18.80
N THR A 211 -55.76 19.37 -19.31
CA THR A 211 -55.51 18.09 -18.63
C THR A 211 -54.02 17.68 -18.67
N VAL A 212 -53.34 17.88 -19.81
CA VAL A 212 -51.92 17.54 -19.96
C VAL A 212 -51.03 18.51 -19.16
N ARG A 213 -51.33 19.81 -19.17
CA ARG A 213 -50.60 20.80 -18.36
C ARG A 213 -50.84 20.58 -16.86
N LEU A 214 -52.08 20.27 -16.45
CA LEU A 214 -52.40 19.95 -15.05
C LEU A 214 -51.73 18.65 -14.60
N LYS A 215 -51.71 17.62 -15.44
CA LYS A 215 -50.97 16.38 -15.19
C LYS A 215 -49.48 16.63 -15.00
N ARG A 216 -48.86 17.42 -15.88
CA ARG A 216 -47.44 17.77 -15.75
C ARG A 216 -47.16 18.58 -14.48
N ARG A 217 -48.01 19.55 -14.13
CA ARG A 217 -47.89 20.35 -12.90
C ARG A 217 -48.04 19.50 -11.64
N THR A 218 -48.96 18.54 -11.65
CA THR A 218 -49.19 17.62 -10.52
C THR A 218 -48.05 16.62 -10.36
N GLU A 219 -47.50 16.09 -11.46
CA GLU A 219 -46.29 15.27 -11.44
C GLU A 219 -45.08 16.05 -10.89
N GLU A 220 -44.86 17.28 -11.37
CA GLU A 220 -43.80 18.16 -10.86
C GLU A 220 -43.96 18.47 -9.36
N PHE A 221 -45.19 18.68 -8.88
CA PHE A 221 -45.48 18.87 -7.45
C PHE A 221 -45.24 17.60 -6.62
N LEU A 222 -45.58 16.42 -7.13
CA LEU A 222 -45.28 15.15 -6.45
C LEU A 222 -43.77 14.91 -6.34
N ILE A 223 -43.00 15.27 -7.36
CA ILE A 223 -41.54 15.23 -7.29
C ILE A 223 -41.02 16.23 -6.25
N LEU A 224 -41.57 17.46 -6.20
CA LEU A 224 -41.23 18.44 -5.18
C LEU A 224 -41.54 17.93 -3.77
N LYS A 225 -42.70 17.30 -3.56
CA LYS A 225 -43.09 16.67 -2.29
C LYS A 225 -42.13 15.56 -1.88
N HIS A 226 -41.68 14.73 -2.82
CA HIS A 226 -40.68 13.69 -2.56
C HIS A 226 -39.30 14.28 -2.20
N LEU A 227 -38.88 15.35 -2.88
CA LEU A 227 -37.64 16.06 -2.58
C LEU A 227 -37.70 16.70 -1.20
N VAL A 228 -38.81 17.37 -0.87
CA VAL A 228 -39.10 17.94 0.46
C VAL A 228 -39.04 16.85 1.55
N GLY A 229 -39.65 15.69 1.31
CA GLY A 229 -39.68 14.56 2.26
C GLY A 229 -38.33 13.88 2.48
N ARG A 230 -37.35 14.06 1.58
CA ARG A 230 -35.97 13.58 1.76
C ARG A 230 -35.19 14.41 2.78
N HIS A 231 -35.63 15.64 3.06
CA HIS A 231 -34.97 16.55 3.98
C HIS A 231 -35.71 16.61 5.33
N SER A 232 -35.00 17.00 6.39
CA SER A 232 -35.60 17.12 7.72
C SER A 232 -36.68 18.22 7.72
N PRO A 233 -37.88 17.95 8.25
CA PRO A 233 -38.97 18.93 8.30
C PRO A 233 -38.67 20.14 9.21
N GLN A 234 -37.65 20.05 10.06
CA GLN A 234 -37.22 21.15 10.94
C GLN A 234 -36.14 22.05 10.32
N HIS A 235 -35.73 21.81 9.07
CA HIS A 235 -34.71 22.64 8.45
C HIS A 235 -35.25 24.08 8.24
N PRO A 236 -34.52 25.14 8.64
CA PRO A 236 -35.02 26.53 8.63
C PRO A 236 -35.56 26.99 7.28
N PHE A 237 -34.91 26.57 6.19
CA PHE A 237 -35.37 26.86 4.83
C PHE A 237 -36.73 26.23 4.55
N MET A 238 -36.96 24.98 4.96
CA MET A 238 -38.22 24.27 4.68
C MET A 238 -39.40 24.92 5.41
N LEU A 239 -39.18 25.36 6.65
CA LEU A 239 -40.17 26.13 7.42
C LEU A 239 -40.52 27.46 6.74
N ALA A 240 -39.53 28.15 6.17
CA ALA A 240 -39.77 29.38 5.41
C ALA A 240 -40.56 29.12 4.10
N GLN A 241 -40.31 27.99 3.44
CA GLN A 241 -40.99 27.63 2.20
C GLN A 241 -42.36 26.95 2.41
N GLU A 242 -42.69 26.50 3.63
CA GLU A 242 -43.94 25.77 3.91
C GLU A 242 -45.19 26.56 3.49
N GLY A 243 -45.20 27.87 3.73
CA GLY A 243 -46.30 28.74 3.32
C GLY A 243 -46.48 28.85 1.80
N ARG A 244 -45.40 28.73 1.03
CA ARG A 244 -45.44 28.72 -0.45
C ARG A 244 -45.92 27.38 -0.98
N ILE A 245 -45.37 26.29 -0.44
CA ILE A 245 -45.78 24.92 -0.77
C ILE A 245 -47.27 24.72 -0.50
N ARG A 246 -47.79 25.24 0.62
CA ARG A 246 -49.21 25.15 0.98
C ARG A 246 -50.12 25.88 -0.02
N LYS A 247 -49.72 27.07 -0.49
CA LYS A 247 -50.47 27.82 -1.52
C LYS A 247 -50.52 27.07 -2.83
N ILE A 248 -49.39 26.52 -3.28
CA ILE A 248 -49.31 25.69 -4.49
C ILE A 248 -50.21 24.46 -4.34
N HIS A 249 -50.18 23.81 -3.18
CA HIS A 249 -51.01 22.66 -2.87
C HIS A 249 -52.51 22.98 -2.95
N GLU A 250 -52.96 24.07 -2.32
CA GLU A 250 -54.36 24.51 -2.35
C GLU A 250 -54.84 24.85 -3.77
N ILE A 251 -54.00 25.53 -4.55
CA ILE A 251 -54.32 25.90 -5.94
C ILE A 251 -54.39 24.66 -6.83
N LEU A 252 -53.45 23.73 -6.72
CA LEU A 252 -53.46 22.48 -7.49
C LEU A 252 -54.67 21.60 -7.14
N LEU A 253 -55.05 21.51 -5.86
CA LEU A 253 -56.25 20.79 -5.45
C LEU A 253 -57.53 21.44 -5.99
N SER A 254 -57.60 22.78 -5.96
CA SER A 254 -58.72 23.53 -6.55
C SER A 254 -58.80 23.30 -8.06
N ASP A 255 -57.69 23.40 -8.78
CA ASP A 255 -57.63 23.17 -10.23
C ASP A 255 -58.01 21.71 -10.59
N LEU A 256 -57.53 20.73 -9.84
CA LEU A 256 -57.95 19.32 -9.98
C LEU A 256 -59.44 19.12 -9.71
N ASP A 257 -59.98 19.75 -8.66
CA ASP A 257 -61.41 19.65 -8.33
C ASP A 257 -62.29 20.32 -9.40
N MET A 258 -61.81 21.40 -10.04
CA MET A 258 -62.49 21.99 -11.20
C MET A 258 -62.44 21.08 -12.43
N GLU A 259 -61.30 20.46 -12.71
CA GLU A 259 -61.12 19.61 -13.89
C GLU A 259 -61.91 18.29 -13.76
N ILE A 260 -61.92 17.67 -12.57
CA ILE A 260 -62.72 16.46 -12.26
C ILE A 260 -64.23 16.70 -12.46
N ARG A 261 -64.70 17.93 -12.23
CA ARG A 261 -66.11 18.32 -12.44
C ARG A 261 -66.45 18.54 -13.91
N ARG A 262 -65.46 18.97 -14.72
CA ARG A 262 -65.62 19.21 -16.16
C ARG A 262 -65.48 17.94 -16.99
N GLU A 263 -64.75 16.95 -16.50
CA GLU A 263 -64.45 15.73 -17.24
C GLU A 263 -65.66 14.78 -17.35
N PRO A 264 -66.12 14.45 -18.59
CA PRO A 264 -67.22 13.52 -18.81
C PRO A 264 -66.77 12.04 -18.86
N GLU A 265 -65.50 11.77 -19.15
CA GLU A 265 -64.97 10.41 -19.27
C GLU A 265 -64.69 9.75 -17.91
N VAL A 266 -65.23 8.55 -17.69
CA VAL A 266 -65.13 7.85 -16.39
C VAL A 266 -63.68 7.40 -16.10
N LYS A 267 -62.93 6.99 -17.12
CA LYS A 267 -61.55 6.48 -16.96
C LYS A 267 -60.56 7.58 -16.57
N THR A 268 -60.61 8.72 -17.27
CA THR A 268 -59.77 9.89 -16.98
C THR A 268 -60.15 10.50 -15.63
N LYS A 269 -61.45 10.55 -15.31
CA LYS A 269 -61.95 10.96 -13.99
C LYS A 269 -61.44 10.08 -12.85
N GLN A 270 -61.39 8.75 -13.04
CA GLN A 270 -60.82 7.83 -12.06
C GLN A 270 -59.31 8.06 -11.86
N GLN A 271 -58.57 8.32 -12.94
CA GLN A 271 -57.13 8.65 -12.88
C GLN A 271 -56.89 9.98 -12.15
N MET A 272 -57.69 11.02 -12.41
CA MET A 272 -57.58 12.30 -11.71
C MET A 272 -57.92 12.18 -10.22
N LEU A 273 -58.88 11.32 -9.84
CA LEU A 273 -59.17 11.02 -8.43
C LEU A 273 -57.99 10.32 -7.73
N GLN A 274 -57.25 9.45 -8.43
CA GLN A 274 -56.03 8.83 -7.89
C GLN A 274 -54.91 9.86 -7.69
N VAL A 275 -54.70 10.76 -8.65
CA VAL A 275 -53.69 11.84 -8.54
C VAL A 275 -54.06 12.81 -7.40
N ARG A 276 -55.35 13.15 -7.26
CA ARG A 276 -55.86 13.95 -6.14
C ARG A 276 -55.56 13.30 -4.78
N ALA A 277 -55.77 11.99 -4.65
CA ALA A 277 -55.46 11.26 -3.43
C ALA A 277 -53.95 11.32 -3.10
N ALA A 278 -53.09 11.12 -4.11
CA ALA A 278 -51.63 11.17 -3.93
C ALA A 278 -51.10 12.56 -3.52
N ILE A 279 -51.78 13.63 -3.94
CA ILE A 279 -51.43 15.00 -3.58
C ILE A 279 -51.91 15.33 -2.17
N ALA A 280 -53.13 14.90 -1.80
CA ALA A 280 -53.77 15.21 -0.53
C ALA A 280 -53.24 14.44 0.69
N GLU A 281 -52.61 13.27 0.50
CA GLU A 281 -51.87 12.53 1.55
C GLU A 281 -50.60 13.25 2.01
#